data_AF-A0AA37P5D5-F1
#
_entry.id   AF-A0AA37P5D5-F1
#
_cell.length_a   1.000
_cell.length_b   1.000
_cell.length_c   1.000
_cell.angle_alpha   90.00
_cell.angle_beta   90.00
_cell.angle_gamma   90.00
#
_symmetry.space_group_name_H-M   'P 1'
#
loop_
_entity.id
_entity.type
_entity.pdbx_description
1 polymer ?
#
loop_
_entity_poly.entity_id
_entity_poly.type
_entity_poly.pdbx_seq_one_letter_code
_entity_poly.pdbx_strand_id
1 'polypeptide(L)'
;MAFSFRSAACIAVMAAAAPAFAQSVLYTARPAIGLSVSDKMATRQPRVEFTVTMPDGKTTTATAEPQGGGERAGTVHYPSDFGNAGTRVGDYTWVARIGGKVVLDGRFSYRPTPEGQLLFVPL
;
A
#
# COMPACT_ATOMS: atom_id res chain seq x y z
N MET A 1 -65.64 33.20 38.86
CA MET A 1 -65.06 32.06 38.13
C MET A 1 -65.35 32.28 36.65
N ALA A 2 -64.39 32.79 35.88
CA ALA A 2 -64.51 33.02 34.44
C ALA A 2 -63.10 32.92 33.82
N PHE A 3 -62.95 31.99 32.86
CA PHE A 3 -61.68 31.61 32.25
C PHE A 3 -61.28 32.63 31.17
N SER A 4 -60.02 33.08 31.20
CA SER A 4 -59.39 33.86 30.13
C SER A 4 -58.49 32.94 29.30
N PHE A 5 -58.89 32.68 28.06
CA PHE A 5 -58.05 32.04 27.03
C PHE A 5 -57.13 33.09 26.40
N ARG A 6 -55.81 32.86 26.43
CA ARG A 6 -54.86 33.50 25.50
C ARG A 6 -53.82 32.50 25.00
N SER A 7 -53.62 32.60 23.70
CA SER A 7 -52.96 31.68 22.78
C SER A 7 -51.45 31.48 22.96
N ALA A 8 -51.02 30.41 22.31
CA ALA A 8 -49.75 30.23 21.58
C ALA A 8 -48.49 29.93 22.41
N ALA A 9 -47.99 28.70 22.27
CA ALA A 9 -47.00 28.40 21.23
C ALA A 9 -46.65 26.91 21.28
N CYS A 10 -46.93 26.18 20.20
CA CYS A 10 -46.33 24.89 19.95
C CYS A 10 -44.81 25.08 19.78
N ILE A 11 -44.01 24.51 20.67
CA ILE A 11 -42.58 24.30 20.41
C ILE A 11 -42.37 22.79 20.36
N ALA A 12 -42.42 22.25 19.14
CA ALA A 12 -41.94 20.91 18.87
C ALA A 12 -40.40 20.95 18.89
N VAL A 13 -39.80 20.45 19.96
CA VAL A 13 -38.35 20.22 20.00
C VAL A 13 -38.08 18.90 19.30
N MET A 14 -37.93 18.95 17.97
CA MET A 14 -37.31 17.88 17.19
C MET A 14 -35.78 18.05 17.30
N ALA A 15 -35.19 17.51 18.37
CA ALA A 15 -33.75 17.28 18.40
C ALA A 15 -33.46 16.02 17.59
N ALA A 16 -33.17 16.20 16.30
CA ALA A 16 -32.73 15.13 15.41
C ALA A 16 -31.46 14.46 15.98
N ALA A 17 -31.54 13.16 16.24
CA ALA A 17 -30.36 12.35 16.51
C ALA A 17 -29.56 12.21 15.21
N ALA A 18 -28.42 12.90 15.12
CA ALA A 18 -27.42 12.59 14.12
C ALA A 18 -26.53 11.46 14.68
N PRO A 19 -26.46 10.26 14.07
CA PRO A 19 -25.46 9.29 14.44
C PRO A 19 -24.14 9.79 13.85
N ALA A 20 -23.33 10.50 14.65
CA ALA A 20 -21.97 10.83 14.26
C ALA A 20 -21.07 9.61 14.49
N PHE A 21 -21.22 8.57 13.66
CA PHE A 21 -20.13 7.61 13.46
C PHE A 21 -19.06 8.31 12.61
N ALA A 22 -18.29 9.19 13.24
CA ALA A 22 -17.03 9.66 12.67
C ALA A 22 -15.99 8.56 12.86
N GLN A 23 -16.05 7.52 12.03
CA GLN A 23 -14.91 6.63 11.85
C GLN A 23 -13.92 7.34 10.93
N SER A 24 -13.08 8.20 11.48
CA SER A 24 -11.88 8.64 10.79
C SER A 24 -10.95 7.43 10.68
N VAL A 25 -11.16 6.60 9.66
CA VAL A 25 -10.18 5.60 9.25
C VAL A 25 -9.03 6.39 8.64
N LEU A 26 -8.07 6.79 9.48
CA LEU A 26 -6.76 7.24 9.04
C LEU A 26 -6.03 6.01 8.47
N TYR A 27 -6.39 5.61 7.25
CA TYR A 27 -5.63 4.64 6.48
C TYR A 27 -4.34 5.33 6.03
N THR A 28 -3.36 5.40 6.92
CA THR A 28 -1.97 5.64 6.54
C THR A 28 -1.52 4.38 5.82
N ALA A 29 -1.74 4.32 4.50
CA ALA A 29 -1.10 3.34 3.64
C ALA A 29 0.42 3.52 3.83
N ARG A 30 1.05 2.66 4.63
CA ARG A 30 2.51 2.67 4.73
C ARG A 30 3.03 2.34 3.33
N PRO A 31 3.86 3.18 2.71
CA PRO A 31 4.40 2.89 1.40
C PRO A 31 5.11 1.53 1.43
N ALA A 32 4.68 0.63 0.54
CA ALA A 32 5.21 -0.72 0.43
C ALA A 32 5.59 -0.99 -1.02
N ILE A 33 6.67 -1.76 -1.21
CA ILE A 33 7.12 -2.21 -2.52
C ILE A 33 6.59 -3.62 -2.72
N GLY A 34 5.80 -3.81 -3.78
CA GLY A 34 5.38 -5.12 -4.27
C GLY A 34 6.13 -5.49 -5.55
N LEU A 35 6.86 -6.60 -5.56
CA LEU A 35 7.50 -7.12 -6.77
C LEU A 35 6.97 -8.50 -7.12
N SER A 36 6.70 -8.72 -8.41
CA SER A 36 6.26 -10.00 -8.96
C SER A 36 6.85 -10.17 -10.36
N VAL A 37 7.29 -11.38 -10.67
CA VAL A 37 7.83 -11.78 -11.99
C VAL A 37 7.15 -13.06 -12.39
N SER A 38 6.58 -13.08 -13.58
CA SER A 38 5.88 -14.22 -14.15
C SER A 38 6.53 -14.64 -15.47
N ASP A 39 6.71 -15.93 -15.67
CA ASP A 39 6.99 -16.49 -16.98
C ASP A 39 5.67 -16.82 -17.67
N LYS A 40 5.35 -16.10 -18.75
CA LYS A 40 4.09 -16.29 -19.49
C LYS A 40 3.96 -17.65 -20.15
N MET A 41 5.07 -18.35 -20.39
CA MET A 41 5.10 -19.65 -21.05
C MET A 41 5.13 -20.82 -20.06
N ALA A 42 5.38 -20.56 -18.78
CA ALA A 42 5.43 -21.59 -17.78
C ALA A 42 4.03 -22.09 -17.40
N THR A 43 3.81 -23.41 -17.50
CA THR A 43 2.60 -24.07 -16.97
C THR A 43 2.51 -23.93 -15.44
N ARG A 44 3.66 -23.83 -14.77
CA ARG A 44 3.77 -23.55 -13.34
C ARG A 44 4.83 -22.51 -13.11
N GLN A 45 4.44 -21.43 -12.43
CA GLN A 45 5.35 -20.36 -12.07
C GLN A 45 6.44 -20.88 -11.12
N PRO A 46 7.68 -20.41 -11.28
CA PRO A 46 8.78 -20.79 -10.41
C PRO A 46 8.79 -19.96 -9.11
N ARG A 47 9.47 -20.49 -8.09
CA ARG A 47 9.91 -19.70 -6.93
C ARG A 47 10.91 -18.64 -7.38
N VAL A 48 10.68 -17.39 -7.00
CA VAL A 48 11.55 -16.26 -7.37
C VAL A 48 12.15 -15.63 -6.12
N GLU A 49 13.45 -15.44 -6.14
CA GLU A 49 14.17 -14.65 -5.14
C GLU A 49 14.39 -13.24 -5.66
N PHE A 50 13.93 -12.24 -4.92
CA PHE A 50 14.16 -10.84 -5.22
C PHE A 50 15.21 -10.27 -4.29
N THR A 51 16.13 -9.49 -4.82
CA THR A 51 17.01 -8.60 -4.05
C THR A 51 16.69 -7.16 -4.40
N VAL A 52 16.45 -6.30 -3.42
CA VAL A 52 16.28 -4.85 -3.61
C VAL A 52 17.44 -4.11 -2.97
N THR A 53 17.98 -3.12 -3.67
CA THR A 53 19.02 -2.20 -3.19
C THR A 53 18.44 -0.80 -3.05
N MET A 54 18.60 -0.22 -1.87
CA MET A 54 18.19 1.16 -1.57
C MET A 54 19.21 2.19 -2.12
N PRO A 55 18.85 3.48 -2.16
CA PRO A 55 19.75 4.54 -2.60
C PRO A 55 21.04 4.65 -1.77
N ASP A 56 20.99 4.24 -0.49
CA ASP A 56 22.15 4.20 0.42
C ASP A 56 23.01 2.94 0.25
N GLY A 57 22.68 2.07 -0.71
CA GLY A 57 23.37 0.82 -0.99
C GLY A 57 22.95 -0.36 -0.11
N LYS A 58 22.08 -0.17 0.89
CA LYS A 58 21.61 -1.28 1.73
C LYS A 58 20.71 -2.22 0.92
N THR A 59 20.95 -3.51 1.03
CA THR A 59 20.21 -4.56 0.31
C THR A 59 19.30 -5.37 1.22
N THR A 60 18.25 -5.94 0.66
CA THR A 60 17.43 -6.99 1.27
C THR A 60 17.03 -8.03 0.24
N THR A 61 16.69 -9.21 0.72
CA THR A 61 16.21 -10.32 -0.10
C THR A 61 14.88 -10.82 0.41
N ALA A 62 13.96 -11.10 -0.51
CA ALA A 62 12.68 -11.74 -0.22
C ALA A 62 12.38 -12.82 -1.26
N THR A 63 11.61 -13.83 -0.89
CA THR A 63 11.19 -14.91 -1.79
C THR A 63 9.69 -14.84 -2.04
N ALA A 64 9.31 -14.92 -3.31
CA ALA A 64 7.93 -15.12 -3.74
C ALA A 64 7.70 -16.58 -4.11
N GLU A 65 6.76 -17.23 -3.43
CA GLU A 65 6.27 -18.56 -3.78
C GLU A 65 5.10 -18.46 -4.76
N PRO A 66 4.99 -19.38 -5.75
CA PRO A 66 3.85 -19.44 -6.65
C PRO A 66 2.51 -19.58 -5.92
N GLN A 67 1.47 -18.91 -6.41
CA GLN A 67 0.13 -18.90 -5.83
C GLN A 67 -0.86 -19.68 -6.69
N GLY A 68 -2.02 -20.04 -6.12
CA GLY A 68 -3.10 -20.73 -6.83
C GLY A 68 -2.65 -22.06 -7.44
N GLY A 69 -1.99 -22.92 -6.66
CA GLY A 69 -1.46 -24.19 -7.17
C GLY A 69 -0.26 -24.04 -8.12
N GLY A 70 0.25 -22.81 -8.31
CA GLY A 70 1.40 -22.48 -9.12
C GLY A 70 1.06 -21.80 -10.45
N GLU A 71 -0.19 -21.49 -10.72
CA GLU A 71 -0.64 -20.79 -11.93
C GLU A 71 -0.23 -19.30 -11.92
N ARG A 72 -0.08 -18.72 -10.73
CA ARG A 72 0.21 -17.30 -10.53
C ARG A 72 1.57 -17.10 -9.89
N ALA A 73 2.28 -16.06 -10.31
CA ALA A 73 3.51 -15.69 -9.64
C ALA A 73 3.21 -15.21 -8.22
N GLY A 74 4.14 -15.47 -7.32
CA GLY A 74 4.13 -14.84 -6.01
C GLY A 74 4.44 -13.35 -6.12
N THR A 75 4.07 -12.62 -5.08
CA THR A 75 4.47 -11.22 -4.90
C THR A 75 5.21 -11.12 -3.58
N VAL A 76 6.40 -10.52 -3.59
CA VAL A 76 7.06 -10.13 -2.34
C VAL A 76 6.60 -8.74 -1.95
N HIS A 77 6.26 -8.60 -0.68
CA HIS A 77 6.07 -7.30 -0.05
C HIS A 77 7.23 -7.08 0.89
N TYR A 78 8.02 -6.03 0.64
CA TYR A 78 9.11 -5.71 1.56
C TYR A 78 8.55 -5.06 2.82
N PRO A 79 8.83 -5.61 4.01
CA PRO A 79 8.28 -5.11 5.26
C PRO A 79 8.88 -3.74 5.62
N SER A 80 8.15 -2.96 6.42
CA SER A 80 8.52 -1.57 6.77
C SER A 80 9.83 -1.45 7.56
N ASP A 81 10.31 -2.54 8.15
CA ASP A 81 11.59 -2.67 8.87
C ASP A 81 12.78 -2.98 7.94
N PHE A 82 12.56 -3.15 6.63
CA PHE A 82 13.55 -2.79 5.62
C PHE A 82 13.68 -1.26 5.57
N GLY A 83 14.11 -0.72 6.71
CA GLY A 83 14.12 0.66 7.16
C GLY A 83 13.40 1.63 6.26
N ASN A 84 12.06 1.66 6.26
CA ASN A 84 11.34 2.72 5.57
C ASN A 84 11.60 2.75 4.05
N ALA A 85 11.85 1.61 3.40
CA ALA A 85 12.20 1.55 1.97
C ALA A 85 11.13 2.17 1.04
N GLY A 86 9.86 2.14 1.42
CA GLY A 86 8.81 2.86 0.68
C GLY A 86 8.77 4.37 0.95
N THR A 87 9.46 4.86 1.97
CA THR A 87 9.46 6.28 2.37
C THR A 87 10.78 7.01 2.15
N ARG A 88 11.82 6.31 1.66
CA ARG A 88 13.11 6.94 1.36
C ARG A 88 13.17 7.40 -0.09
N VAL A 89 13.46 8.69 -0.26
CA VAL A 89 13.64 9.30 -1.57
C VAL A 89 14.94 8.81 -2.19
N GLY A 90 14.90 8.56 -3.50
CA GLY A 90 16.08 8.20 -4.28
C GLY A 90 15.81 7.05 -5.24
N ASP A 91 16.90 6.56 -5.83
CA ASP A 91 16.88 5.52 -6.85
C ASP A 91 17.12 4.15 -6.22
N TYR A 92 16.26 3.22 -6.58
CA TYR A 92 16.30 1.83 -6.13
C TYR A 92 16.63 0.95 -7.31
N THR A 93 17.35 -0.15 -7.03
CA THR A 93 17.54 -1.24 -7.99
C THR A 93 16.96 -2.52 -7.44
N TRP A 94 16.57 -3.42 -8.32
CA TRP A 94 16.15 -4.75 -7.92
C TRP A 94 16.61 -5.80 -8.92
N VAL A 95 16.78 -7.02 -8.42
CA VAL A 95 17.19 -8.19 -9.21
C VAL A 95 16.31 -9.36 -8.81
N ALA A 96 15.73 -10.04 -9.80
CA ALA A 96 15.01 -11.29 -9.63
C ALA A 96 15.89 -12.46 -10.06
N ARG A 97 15.90 -13.53 -9.25
CA ARG A 97 16.63 -14.77 -9.51
C ARG A 97 15.72 -15.98 -9.44
N ILE A 98 15.94 -16.93 -10.34
CA ILE A 98 15.33 -18.25 -10.32
C ILE A 98 16.46 -19.28 -10.33
N GLY A 99 16.49 -20.17 -9.33
CA GLY A 99 17.57 -21.16 -9.20
C GLY A 99 18.96 -20.54 -9.14
N GLY A 100 19.10 -19.36 -8.50
CA GLY A 100 20.36 -18.62 -8.38
C GLY A 100 20.77 -17.82 -9.62
N LYS A 101 20.09 -17.97 -10.76
CA LYS A 101 20.38 -17.20 -11.98
C LYS A 101 19.54 -15.94 -12.03
N VAL A 102 20.16 -14.83 -12.41
CA VAL A 102 19.43 -13.57 -12.69
C VAL A 102 18.54 -13.78 -13.92
N VAL A 103 17.26 -13.48 -13.77
CA VAL A 103 16.26 -13.60 -14.85
C VAL A 103 15.69 -12.27 -15.28
N LEU A 104 15.68 -11.29 -14.37
CA LEU A 104 15.21 -9.94 -14.63
C LEU A 104 15.81 -8.99 -13.59
N ASP A 105 16.03 -7.75 -13.97
CA ASP A 105 16.43 -6.67 -13.08
C ASP A 105 15.76 -5.36 -13.51
N GLY A 106 15.81 -4.36 -12.65
CA GLY A 106 15.20 -3.08 -12.97
C GLY A 106 15.46 -2.00 -11.94
N ARG A 107 14.86 -0.84 -12.18
CA ARG A 107 14.99 0.36 -11.37
C ARG A 107 13.64 1.01 -11.13
N PHE A 108 13.54 1.69 -10.01
CA PHE A 108 12.45 2.61 -9.73
C PHE A 108 12.95 3.72 -8.81
N SER A 109 12.13 4.72 -8.60
CA SER A 109 12.46 5.87 -7.77
C SER A 109 11.30 6.29 -6.91
N TYR A 110 11.60 6.72 -5.69
CA TYR A 110 10.69 7.55 -4.91
C TYR A 110 11.15 9.00 -5.00
N ARG A 111 10.20 9.91 -5.28
CA ARG A 111 10.42 11.36 -5.37
C ARG A 111 9.42 12.10 -4.47
N PRO A 112 9.83 13.20 -3.83
CA PRO A 112 8.89 14.05 -3.10
C PRO A 112 7.99 14.81 -4.08
N THR A 113 6.73 15.00 -3.72
CA THR A 113 5.84 15.97 -4.35
C THR A 113 5.82 17.26 -3.52
N PRO A 114 5.42 18.41 -4.11
CA PRO A 114 5.30 19.67 -3.38
C PRO A 114 4.38 19.58 -2.15
N GLU A 115 3.41 18.67 -2.16
CA GLU A 115 2.43 18.44 -1.09
C GLU A 115 2.97 17.49 0.00
N GLY A 116 4.22 17.05 -0.09
CA GLY A 116 4.86 16.14 0.85
C GLY A 116 4.50 14.66 0.65
N GLN A 117 3.80 14.30 -0.43
CA GLN A 117 3.56 12.92 -0.81
C GLN A 117 4.81 12.33 -1.48
N LEU A 118 4.97 11.00 -1.44
CA LEU A 118 5.99 10.31 -2.22
C LEU A 118 5.39 9.71 -3.49
N LEU A 119 5.95 10.10 -4.62
CA LEU A 119 5.62 9.56 -5.93
C LEU A 119 6.52 8.37 -6.26
N PHE A 120 5.92 7.26 -6.66
CA PHE A 120 6.62 6.12 -7.26
C PHE A 120 6.82 6.35 -8.76
N VAL A 121 8.06 6.23 -9.24
CA VAL A 121 8.42 6.44 -10.65
C VAL A 121 9.15 5.18 -11.15
N PRO A 122 8.56 4.39 -12.07
CA PRO A 122 9.29 3.33 -12.76
C PRO A 122 10.32 3.94 -13.72
N LEU A 123 11.49 3.32 -13.84
CA LEU A 123 12.61 3.78 -14.68
C LEU A 123 13.00 2.73 -15.73
#